data_AF-X6M397-F1
#
_entry.id   AF-X6M397-F1
#
_cell.length_a   1.000
_cell.length_b   1.000
_cell.length_c   1.000
_cell.angle_alpha   90.00
_cell.angle_beta   90.00
_cell.angle_gamma   90.00
#
_symmetry.space_group_name_H-M   'P 1'
#
loop_
_entity.id
_entity.type
_entity.pdbx_description
1 polymer ?
#
loop_
_entity_poly.entity_id
_entity_poly.type
_entity_poly.pdbx_seq_one_letter_code
_entity_poly.pdbx_strand_id
1 'polypeptide(L)'
;AGFGRHEIRQVMEDCCVRLSKDKEKKEMWIFLDEVNTSPDIGWFKELICDHSLDGVKISDKIKVIAACNPYRPRKIQNSEVLNMSDPLSKWMYRVVPLCDTMKEYVWPFGQLSELDEKQYIRAMTKQIKHKFDKNTVITEDIAASQCFLREYLANEFIVSLRDVDRCLNFFYWLMQQYETILENDETSPWTGRALNIALGLCYYFRLDERGRTKLLNSEIKNLSESFEIPPQVALHNTLKENLFILFFCVATSTPMILVGRPGTSKTLSLQIMLDTLSHRNIKQFYEKLKNKFHFN
;
A
#
# COMPACT_ATOMS: atom_id res chain seq x y z
N ALA A 1 -14.35 8.03 -13.19
CA ALA A 1 -15.36 6.96 -13.37
C ALA A 1 -14.84 5.75 -12.61
N GLY A 2 -15.62 5.24 -11.66
CA GLY A 2 -15.32 3.99 -10.95
C GLY A 2 -16.18 2.87 -11.52
N PHE A 3 -16.07 1.67 -10.95
CA PHE A 3 -16.92 0.53 -11.33
C PHE A 3 -18.38 0.81 -10.91
N GLY A 4 -19.27 1.00 -11.87
CA GLY A 4 -20.66 1.37 -11.66
C GLY A 4 -21.60 0.65 -12.59
N ARG A 5 -22.75 1.25 -12.88
CA ARG A 5 -23.82 0.63 -13.66
C ARG A 5 -23.35 0.11 -15.03
N HIS A 6 -22.52 0.87 -15.72
CA HIS A 6 -22.10 0.52 -17.08
C HIS A 6 -21.19 -0.72 -17.09
N GLU A 7 -20.24 -0.77 -16.18
CA GLU A 7 -19.31 -1.89 -16.04
C GLU A 7 -20.04 -3.16 -15.57
N ILE A 8 -21.00 -3.04 -14.64
CA ILE A 8 -21.84 -4.16 -14.22
C ILE A 8 -22.58 -4.78 -15.41
N ARG A 9 -23.15 -3.94 -16.29
CA ARG A 9 -23.85 -4.44 -17.48
C ARG A 9 -22.92 -5.20 -18.40
N GLN A 10 -21.75 -4.66 -18.69
CA GLN A 10 -20.76 -5.34 -19.54
C GLN A 10 -20.38 -6.70 -18.95
N VAL A 11 -20.09 -6.75 -17.64
CA VAL A 11 -19.79 -8.02 -16.95
C VAL A 11 -20.96 -9.00 -17.07
N MET A 12 -22.19 -8.54 -16.87
CA MET A 12 -23.37 -9.41 -16.93
C MET A 12 -23.69 -9.88 -18.34
N GLU A 13 -23.51 -9.04 -19.37
CA GLU A 13 -23.61 -9.42 -20.78
C GLU A 13 -22.58 -10.50 -21.12
N ASP A 14 -21.32 -10.32 -20.71
CA ASP A 14 -20.26 -11.30 -20.90
C ASP A 14 -20.56 -12.63 -20.18
N CYS A 15 -21.07 -12.57 -18.95
CA CYS A 15 -21.52 -13.73 -18.20
C CYS A 15 -22.65 -14.49 -18.94
N CYS A 16 -23.64 -13.78 -19.45
CA CYS A 16 -24.74 -14.36 -20.24
C CYS A 16 -24.24 -15.04 -21.52
N VAL A 17 -23.30 -14.41 -22.24
CA VAL A 17 -22.69 -14.99 -23.45
C VAL A 17 -21.90 -16.26 -23.11
N ARG A 18 -21.17 -16.28 -22.00
CA ARG A 18 -20.42 -17.47 -21.57
C ARG A 18 -21.35 -18.61 -21.15
N LEU A 19 -22.43 -18.30 -20.43
CA LEU A 19 -23.43 -19.29 -20.02
C LEU A 19 -24.20 -19.91 -21.19
N SER A 20 -24.48 -19.15 -22.26
CA SER A 20 -25.17 -19.69 -23.44
C SER A 20 -24.31 -20.69 -24.23
N LYS A 21 -22.99 -20.54 -24.16
CA LYS A 21 -22.01 -21.45 -24.79
C LYS A 21 -21.66 -22.65 -23.93
N ASP A 22 -21.95 -22.60 -22.63
CA ASP A 22 -21.61 -23.66 -21.69
C ASP A 22 -22.60 -24.84 -21.78
N LYS A 23 -22.13 -25.92 -22.42
CA LYS A 23 -22.88 -27.19 -22.55
C LYS A 23 -22.96 -27.96 -21.23
N GLU A 24 -22.03 -27.74 -20.31
CA GLU A 24 -21.96 -28.43 -19.02
C GLU A 24 -22.89 -27.81 -17.97
N LYS A 25 -23.52 -26.67 -18.29
CA LYS A 25 -24.50 -25.96 -17.45
C LYS A 25 -23.95 -25.62 -16.06
N LYS A 26 -22.65 -25.28 -15.95
CA LYS A 26 -22.02 -24.96 -14.67
C LYS A 26 -22.53 -23.65 -14.09
N GLU A 27 -22.48 -23.54 -12.78
CA GLU A 27 -22.73 -22.29 -12.07
C GLU A 27 -21.58 -21.32 -12.29
N MET A 28 -21.93 -20.03 -12.39
CA MET A 28 -20.98 -18.94 -12.52
C MET A 28 -21.04 -18.06 -11.28
N TRP A 29 -19.89 -17.89 -10.63
CA TRP A 29 -19.77 -17.06 -9.44
C TRP A 29 -19.17 -15.70 -9.81
N ILE A 30 -19.89 -14.64 -9.46
CA ILE A 30 -19.44 -13.26 -9.59
C ILE A 30 -19.10 -12.77 -8.18
N PHE A 31 -17.85 -12.40 -7.97
CA PHE A 31 -17.41 -11.76 -6.74
C PHE A 31 -17.23 -10.26 -6.99
N LEU A 32 -17.99 -9.45 -6.25
CA LEU A 32 -17.94 -7.99 -6.32
C LEU A 32 -17.29 -7.47 -5.04
N ASP A 33 -16.08 -6.94 -5.16
CA ASP A 33 -15.36 -6.39 -4.01
C ASP A 33 -15.74 -4.92 -3.77
N GLU A 34 -15.73 -4.50 -2.52
CA GLU A 34 -15.97 -3.12 -2.06
C GLU A 34 -17.18 -2.41 -2.72
N VAL A 35 -18.32 -3.10 -2.89
CA VAL A 35 -19.47 -2.61 -3.69
C VAL A 35 -20.01 -1.26 -3.24
N ASN A 36 -19.91 -0.96 -1.95
CA ASN A 36 -20.38 0.29 -1.36
C ASN A 36 -19.42 1.46 -1.53
N THR A 37 -18.34 1.32 -2.30
CA THR A 37 -17.53 2.46 -2.77
C THR A 37 -18.14 3.11 -4.03
N SER A 38 -19.02 2.39 -4.73
CA SER A 38 -19.68 2.89 -5.93
C SER A 38 -20.90 3.77 -5.60
N PRO A 39 -21.10 4.90 -6.30
CA PRO A 39 -22.32 5.69 -6.15
C PRO A 39 -23.57 4.96 -6.64
N ASP A 40 -23.41 3.96 -7.52
CA ASP A 40 -24.50 3.19 -8.13
C ASP A 40 -24.97 2.03 -7.24
N ILE A 41 -24.90 2.19 -5.90
CA ILE A 41 -25.23 1.13 -4.91
C ILE A 41 -26.63 0.52 -5.11
N GLY A 42 -27.57 1.28 -5.69
CA GLY A 42 -28.90 0.80 -6.05
C GLY A 42 -28.87 -0.35 -7.07
N TRP A 43 -27.98 -0.33 -8.05
CA TRP A 43 -27.82 -1.42 -9.03
C TRP A 43 -27.19 -2.65 -8.39
N PHE A 44 -26.25 -2.47 -7.46
CA PHE A 44 -25.72 -3.58 -6.68
C PHE A 44 -26.80 -4.21 -5.80
N LYS A 45 -27.66 -3.40 -5.17
CA LYS A 45 -28.83 -3.90 -4.43
C LYS A 45 -29.72 -4.73 -5.33
N GLU A 46 -30.08 -4.22 -6.51
CA GLU A 46 -30.93 -4.93 -7.47
C GLU A 46 -30.30 -6.28 -7.87
N LEU A 47 -29.01 -6.27 -8.17
CA LEU A 47 -28.25 -7.45 -8.58
C LEU A 47 -28.14 -8.50 -7.47
N ILE A 48 -27.84 -8.07 -6.24
CA ILE A 48 -27.55 -8.96 -5.11
C ILE A 48 -28.83 -9.43 -4.42
N CYS A 49 -29.75 -8.51 -4.11
CA CYS A 49 -30.95 -8.80 -3.33
C CYS A 49 -32.12 -9.25 -4.22
N ASP A 50 -32.31 -8.59 -5.38
CA ASP A 50 -33.48 -8.85 -6.23
C ASP A 50 -33.19 -9.84 -7.36
N HIS A 51 -31.91 -10.22 -7.54
CA HIS A 51 -31.43 -11.13 -8.59
C HIS A 51 -31.90 -10.67 -9.99
N SER A 52 -31.79 -9.35 -10.23
CA SER A 52 -32.17 -8.70 -11.48
C SER A 52 -31.22 -7.56 -11.82
N LEU A 53 -31.21 -7.13 -13.07
CA LEU A 53 -30.48 -5.95 -13.52
C LEU A 53 -31.32 -5.18 -14.54
N ASP A 54 -31.54 -3.89 -14.29
CA ASP A 54 -32.42 -3.03 -15.10
C ASP A 54 -33.84 -3.63 -15.30
N GLY A 55 -34.37 -4.25 -14.25
CA GLY A 55 -35.69 -4.89 -14.22
C GLY A 55 -35.75 -6.26 -14.87
N VAL A 56 -34.64 -6.77 -15.43
CA VAL A 56 -34.59 -8.09 -16.06
C VAL A 56 -33.98 -9.09 -15.08
N LYS A 57 -34.69 -10.17 -14.78
CA LYS A 57 -34.17 -11.26 -13.93
C LYS A 57 -32.91 -11.85 -14.56
N ILE A 58 -31.90 -12.07 -13.73
CA ILE A 58 -30.66 -12.74 -14.15
C ILE A 58 -30.85 -14.26 -14.07
N SER A 59 -29.99 -15.01 -14.75
CA SER A 59 -30.05 -16.47 -14.75
C SER A 59 -29.76 -17.05 -13.37
N ASP A 60 -30.54 -18.03 -12.91
CA ASP A 60 -30.34 -18.73 -11.62
C ASP A 60 -28.95 -19.39 -11.48
N LYS A 61 -28.26 -19.60 -12.61
CA LYS A 61 -26.89 -20.12 -12.65
C LYS A 61 -25.83 -19.09 -12.28
N ILE A 62 -26.18 -17.81 -12.27
CA ILE A 62 -25.29 -16.74 -11.81
C ILE A 62 -25.50 -16.59 -10.31
N LYS A 63 -24.45 -16.86 -9.55
CA LYS A 63 -24.38 -16.62 -8.11
C LYS A 63 -23.53 -15.38 -7.87
N VAL A 64 -24.08 -14.42 -7.13
CA VAL A 64 -23.38 -13.16 -6.83
C VAL A 64 -23.00 -13.16 -5.36
N ILE A 65 -21.72 -12.95 -5.07
CA ILE A 65 -21.20 -12.64 -3.75
C ILE A 65 -20.65 -11.22 -3.81
N ALA A 66 -20.94 -10.42 -2.78
CA ALA A 66 -20.39 -9.08 -2.65
C ALA A 66 -19.69 -8.89 -1.30
N ALA A 67 -18.58 -8.17 -1.31
CA ALA A 67 -17.94 -7.63 -0.12
C ALA A 67 -18.20 -6.13 -0.04
N CYS A 68 -18.33 -5.62 1.18
CA CYS A 68 -18.54 -4.21 1.44
C CYS A 68 -17.69 -3.75 2.62
N ASN A 69 -17.26 -2.49 2.56
CA ASN A 69 -16.46 -1.87 3.61
C ASN A 69 -17.38 -1.33 4.73
N PRO A 70 -17.03 -1.48 6.00
CA PRO A 70 -17.90 -1.10 7.10
C PRO A 70 -18.05 0.43 7.22
N TYR A 71 -19.24 0.90 7.60
CA TYR A 71 -19.51 2.32 7.82
C TYR A 71 -19.01 2.76 9.21
N ARG A 72 -17.78 3.28 9.29
CA ARG A 72 -17.12 3.61 10.58
C ARG A 72 -16.65 5.07 10.62
N PRO A 73 -16.92 5.82 11.70
CA PRO A 73 -16.41 7.18 11.85
C PRO A 73 -14.89 7.15 12.03
N ARG A 74 -14.20 8.13 11.45
CA ARG A 74 -12.76 8.33 11.62
C ARG A 74 -12.47 8.91 12.99
N LYS A 75 -11.52 8.33 13.72
CA LYS A 75 -10.98 8.94 14.95
C LYS A 75 -10.01 10.04 14.52
N ILE A 76 -10.39 11.30 14.72
CA ILE A 76 -9.61 12.48 14.33
C ILE A 76 -8.69 12.87 15.49
N GLN A 77 -7.39 12.98 15.24
CA GLN A 77 -6.46 13.63 16.17
C GLN A 77 -6.33 15.12 15.84
N ASN A 78 -6.05 15.95 16.85
CA ASN A 78 -6.04 17.43 16.78
C ASN A 78 -5.15 18.07 15.68
N SER A 79 -4.31 17.29 15.00
CA SER A 79 -3.40 17.74 13.93
C SER A 79 -3.91 17.48 12.50
N GLU A 80 -4.99 16.72 12.32
CA GLU A 80 -5.51 16.38 11.00
C GLU A 80 -6.37 17.52 10.43
N VAL A 81 -5.95 18.06 9.28
CA VAL A 81 -6.74 19.01 8.51
C VAL A 81 -7.88 18.23 7.86
N LEU A 82 -9.05 18.20 8.50
CA LEU A 82 -10.27 17.75 7.84
C LEU A 82 -10.60 18.73 6.73
N ASN A 83 -10.81 18.19 5.53
CA ASN A 83 -11.38 18.98 4.46
C ASN A 83 -12.86 19.18 4.77
N MET A 84 -13.20 20.26 5.48
CA MET A 84 -14.57 20.52 5.95
C MET A 84 -15.61 20.60 4.83
N SER A 85 -15.18 20.77 3.58
CA SER A 85 -16.03 20.77 2.39
C SER A 85 -16.39 19.37 1.88
N ASP A 86 -15.75 18.30 2.38
CA ASP A 86 -16.00 16.91 1.95
C ASP A 86 -16.73 16.13 3.07
N PRO A 87 -18.05 15.89 2.95
CA PRO A 87 -18.83 15.18 3.97
C PRO A 87 -18.35 13.75 4.24
N LEU A 88 -17.58 13.15 3.32
CA LEU A 88 -17.05 11.80 3.47
C LEU A 88 -15.73 11.78 4.25
N SER A 89 -15.08 12.92 4.46
CA SER A 89 -13.78 12.99 5.16
C SER A 89 -13.85 12.58 6.64
N LYS A 90 -15.06 12.60 7.22
CA LYS A 90 -15.34 12.16 8.60
C LYS A 90 -15.40 10.64 8.77
N TRP A 91 -15.43 9.88 7.67
CA TRP A 91 -15.54 8.42 7.69
C TRP A 91 -14.17 7.78 7.43
N MET A 92 -13.95 6.60 8.04
CA MET A 92 -12.76 5.78 7.82
C MET A 92 -12.63 5.30 6.39
N TYR A 93 -13.76 4.91 5.81
CA TYR A 93 -13.87 4.45 4.43
C TYR A 93 -14.76 5.42 3.67
N ARG A 94 -14.37 5.75 2.43
CA ARG A 94 -15.19 6.54 1.51
C ARG A 94 -16.24 5.62 0.89
N VAL A 95 -17.33 5.41 1.61
CA VAL A 95 -18.39 4.48 1.22
C VAL A 95 -19.77 5.12 1.32
N VAL A 96 -20.66 4.63 0.47
CA VAL A 96 -22.09 4.87 0.51
C VAL A 96 -22.71 3.95 1.57
N PRO A 97 -23.58 4.46 2.45
CA PRO A 97 -24.32 3.62 3.38
C PRO A 97 -25.16 2.57 2.64
N LEU A 98 -25.17 1.34 3.16
CA LEU A 98 -26.06 0.30 2.64
C LEU A 98 -27.51 0.63 2.97
N CYS A 99 -28.43 0.31 2.04
CA CYS A 99 -29.86 0.35 2.29
C CYS A 99 -30.30 -0.79 3.24
N ASP A 100 -31.46 -0.66 3.87
CA ASP A 100 -31.90 -1.61 4.90
C ASP A 100 -32.07 -3.04 4.36
N THR A 101 -32.55 -3.20 3.12
CA THR A 101 -32.65 -4.52 2.49
C THR A 101 -31.30 -5.21 2.39
N MET A 102 -30.23 -4.49 2.01
CA MET A 102 -28.90 -5.09 1.92
C MET A 102 -28.36 -5.49 3.30
N LYS A 103 -28.67 -4.73 4.36
CA LYS A 103 -28.17 -5.01 5.72
C LYS A 103 -28.65 -6.37 6.24
N GLU A 104 -29.85 -6.82 5.85
CA GLU A 104 -30.37 -8.15 6.19
C GLU A 104 -29.52 -9.29 5.63
N TYR A 105 -28.77 -9.06 4.54
CA TYR A 105 -27.90 -10.04 3.90
C TYR A 105 -26.43 -9.90 4.30
N VAL A 106 -26.06 -8.91 5.12
CA VAL A 106 -24.66 -8.67 5.49
C VAL A 106 -24.32 -9.42 6.77
N TRP A 107 -23.29 -10.26 6.71
CA TRP A 107 -22.65 -10.85 7.89
C TRP A 107 -21.25 -10.27 8.09
N PRO A 108 -20.83 -9.99 9.34
CA PRO A 108 -19.49 -9.51 9.61
C PRO A 108 -18.47 -10.64 9.39
N PHE A 109 -17.53 -10.46 8.46
CA PHE A 109 -16.42 -11.41 8.24
C PHE A 109 -15.38 -11.39 9.38
N GLY A 110 -15.37 -10.33 10.19
CA GLY A 110 -14.45 -10.17 11.31
C GLY A 110 -13.12 -9.53 10.89
N GLN A 111 -12.14 -9.61 11.78
CA GLN A 111 -10.77 -9.15 11.55
C GLN A 111 -9.84 -10.35 11.60
N LEU A 112 -8.68 -10.23 10.94
CA LEU A 112 -7.62 -11.21 11.08
C LEU A 112 -7.17 -11.27 12.54
N SER A 113 -7.13 -12.48 13.11
CA SER A 113 -6.47 -12.68 14.39
C SER A 113 -4.96 -12.44 14.25
N GLU A 114 -4.29 -12.07 15.32
CA GLU A 114 -2.83 -11.90 15.32
C GLU A 114 -2.10 -13.17 14.86
N LEU A 115 -2.66 -14.34 15.23
CA LEU A 115 -2.13 -15.64 14.82
C LEU A 115 -2.27 -15.86 13.32
N ASP A 116 -3.44 -15.58 12.74
CA ASP A 116 -3.67 -15.74 11.30
C ASP A 116 -2.84 -14.74 10.51
N GLU A 117 -2.80 -13.48 10.94
CA GLU A 117 -1.96 -12.47 10.30
C GLU A 117 -0.50 -12.89 10.28
N LYS A 118 0.03 -13.37 11.41
CA LYS A 118 1.41 -13.87 11.48
C LYS A 118 1.64 -15.04 10.51
N GLN A 119 0.64 -15.91 10.32
CA GLN A 119 0.70 -16.97 9.31
C GLN A 119 0.71 -16.41 7.88
N TYR A 120 -0.10 -15.39 7.58
CA TYR A 120 -0.05 -14.70 6.28
C TYR A 120 1.29 -14.04 6.03
N ILE A 121 1.83 -13.29 6.99
CA ILE A 121 3.17 -12.67 6.88
C ILE A 121 4.21 -13.76 6.61
N ARG A 122 4.16 -14.88 7.32
CA ARG A 122 5.05 -16.02 7.11
C ARG A 122 4.90 -16.65 5.72
N ALA A 123 3.69 -16.70 5.18
CA ALA A 123 3.45 -17.20 3.83
C ALA A 123 4.02 -16.23 2.77
N MET A 124 3.82 -14.92 2.95
CA MET A 124 4.35 -13.88 2.07
C MET A 124 5.89 -13.84 2.10
N THR A 125 6.51 -13.92 3.27
CA THR A 125 7.99 -13.95 3.40
C THR A 125 8.58 -15.19 2.72
N LYS A 126 7.89 -16.34 2.80
CA LYS A 126 8.29 -17.57 2.09
C LYS A 126 8.28 -17.44 0.58
N GLN A 127 7.47 -16.58 -0.03
CA GLN A 127 7.48 -16.41 -1.49
C GLN A 127 8.78 -15.77 -1.99
N ILE A 128 9.48 -15.04 -1.12
CA ILE A 128 10.74 -14.35 -1.41
C ILE A 128 11.96 -15.24 -1.05
N LYS A 129 11.70 -16.41 -0.45
CA LYS A 129 12.66 -17.32 0.18
C LYS A 129 13.74 -17.88 -0.73
N HIS A 130 13.54 -17.94 -2.05
CA HIS A 130 14.54 -18.55 -2.94
C HIS A 130 15.90 -17.82 -2.91
N LYS A 131 16.04 -16.68 -2.22
CA LYS A 131 17.28 -15.92 -2.14
C LYS A 131 17.85 -15.68 -0.72
N PHE A 132 17.11 -15.91 0.38
CA PHE A 132 17.56 -15.50 1.74
C PHE A 132 17.23 -16.51 2.86
N ASP A 133 18.22 -16.77 3.73
CA ASP A 133 18.17 -17.86 4.72
C ASP A 133 17.52 -17.48 6.08
N LYS A 134 17.29 -16.18 6.35
CA LYS A 134 16.81 -15.65 7.65
C LYS A 134 15.30 -15.30 7.72
N ASN A 135 14.43 -16.17 7.20
CA ASN A 135 12.98 -15.87 7.05
C ASN A 135 12.22 -15.70 8.38
N THR A 136 12.64 -16.38 9.45
CA THR A 136 11.94 -16.31 10.74
C THR A 136 12.08 -14.92 11.36
N VAL A 137 13.29 -14.34 11.35
CA VAL A 137 13.55 -13.01 11.92
C VAL A 137 12.75 -11.93 11.17
N ILE A 138 12.77 -11.96 9.84
CA ILE A 138 12.01 -11.01 9.01
C ILE A 138 10.50 -11.07 9.32
N THR A 139 9.97 -12.27 9.49
CA THR A 139 8.54 -12.47 9.82
C THR A 139 8.19 -11.87 11.17
N GLU A 140 9.02 -12.09 12.19
CA GLU A 140 8.82 -11.53 13.54
C GLU A 140 8.91 -10.00 13.53
N ASP A 141 9.92 -9.43 12.88
CA ASP A 141 10.15 -7.98 12.86
C ASP A 141 9.01 -7.23 12.13
N ILE A 142 8.51 -7.78 11.02
CA ILE A 142 7.36 -7.21 10.31
C ILE A 142 6.09 -7.32 11.15
N ALA A 143 5.84 -8.47 11.78
CA ALA A 143 4.66 -8.67 12.63
C ALA A 143 4.67 -7.73 13.85
N ALA A 144 5.83 -7.59 14.50
CA ALA A 144 6.00 -6.64 15.60
C ALA A 144 5.77 -5.19 15.13
N SER A 145 6.26 -4.83 13.94
CA SER A 145 6.07 -3.50 13.37
C SER A 145 4.60 -3.19 13.03
N GLN A 146 3.86 -4.17 12.49
CA GLN A 146 2.41 -4.07 12.28
C GLN A 146 1.67 -3.83 13.60
N CYS A 147 1.97 -4.66 14.61
CA CYS A 147 1.34 -4.57 15.93
C CYS A 147 1.60 -3.21 16.59
N PHE A 148 2.87 -2.80 16.65
CA PHE A 148 3.27 -1.51 17.19
C PHE A 148 2.56 -0.34 16.50
N LEU A 149 2.51 -0.34 15.17
CA LEU A 149 1.88 0.75 14.43
C LEU A 149 0.36 0.81 14.66
N ARG A 150 -0.31 -0.33 14.86
CA ARG A 150 -1.74 -0.35 15.21
C ARG A 150 -2.03 0.28 16.56
N GLU A 151 -1.23 -0.05 17.57
CA GLU A 151 -1.37 0.52 18.91
C GLU A 151 -1.12 2.03 18.90
N TYR A 152 -0.19 2.47 18.06
CA TYR A 152 0.21 3.87 17.97
C TYR A 152 -0.79 4.74 17.19
N LEU A 153 -1.34 4.23 16.08
CA LEU A 153 -2.26 4.99 15.24
C LEU A 153 -3.66 5.07 15.87
N ALA A 154 -4.30 6.23 15.82
CA ALA A 154 -5.70 6.36 16.26
C ALA A 154 -6.65 5.42 15.52
N ASN A 155 -6.33 5.09 14.26
CA ASN A 155 -7.14 4.27 13.38
C ASN A 155 -6.37 3.00 12.99
N GLU A 156 -6.47 1.97 13.83
CA GLU A 156 -5.78 0.67 13.68
C GLU A 156 -6.05 -0.03 12.33
N PHE A 157 -7.24 0.16 11.76
CA PHE A 157 -7.69 -0.47 10.50
C PHE A 157 -6.90 -0.06 9.25
N ILE A 158 -6.06 0.97 9.34
CA ILE A 158 -5.23 1.42 8.21
C ILE A 158 -4.07 0.44 7.97
N VAL A 159 -3.69 -0.33 9.00
CA VAL A 159 -2.55 -1.24 8.98
C VAL A 159 -2.99 -2.60 8.41
N SER A 160 -2.41 -3.02 7.28
CA SER A 160 -2.90 -4.19 6.52
C SER A 160 -1.77 -5.04 5.92
N LEU A 161 -2.10 -6.20 5.35
CA LEU A 161 -1.14 -7.03 4.61
C LEU A 161 -0.55 -6.33 3.37
N ARG A 162 -1.14 -5.22 2.90
CA ARG A 162 -0.53 -4.37 1.86
C ARG A 162 0.74 -3.67 2.36
N ASP A 163 0.83 -3.36 3.66
CA ASP A 163 2.05 -2.82 4.27
C ASP A 163 3.17 -3.87 4.28
N VAL A 164 2.81 -5.12 4.58
CA VAL A 164 3.71 -6.28 4.55
C VAL A 164 4.25 -6.49 3.13
N ASP A 165 3.37 -6.49 2.13
CA ASP A 165 3.75 -6.65 0.71
C ASP A 165 4.75 -5.56 0.27
N ARG A 166 4.45 -4.28 0.57
CA ARG A 166 5.37 -3.17 0.28
C ARG A 166 6.72 -3.32 0.99
N CYS A 167 6.70 -3.69 2.27
CA CYS A 167 7.93 -3.87 3.05
C CYS A 167 8.80 -4.96 2.43
N LEU A 168 8.17 -6.06 2.04
CA LEU A 168 8.82 -7.18 1.38
C LEU A 168 9.34 -6.81 -0.02
N ASN A 169 8.63 -5.98 -0.79
CA ASN A 169 9.10 -5.46 -2.07
C ASN A 169 10.36 -4.58 -1.90
N PHE A 170 10.36 -3.64 -0.95
CA PHE A 170 11.56 -2.84 -0.63
C PHE A 170 12.72 -3.70 -0.19
N PHE A 171 12.47 -4.64 0.73
CA PHE A 171 13.48 -5.56 1.24
C PHE A 171 14.07 -6.41 0.11
N TYR A 172 13.24 -6.98 -0.76
CA TYR A 172 13.68 -7.75 -1.91
C TYR A 172 14.58 -6.92 -2.83
N TRP A 173 14.14 -5.72 -3.21
CA TRP A 173 14.92 -4.83 -4.06
C TRP A 173 16.28 -4.47 -3.46
N LEU A 174 16.32 -4.17 -2.15
CA LEU A 174 17.56 -3.89 -1.41
C LEU A 174 18.49 -5.09 -1.39
N MET A 175 17.95 -6.28 -1.20
CA MET A 175 18.75 -7.49 -1.19
C MET A 175 19.26 -7.89 -2.58
N GLN A 176 18.61 -7.47 -3.67
CA GLN A 176 19.18 -7.62 -5.01
C GLN A 176 20.43 -6.76 -5.22
N GLN A 177 20.57 -5.66 -4.48
CA GLN A 177 21.81 -4.86 -4.49
C GLN A 177 22.96 -5.57 -3.75
N TYR A 178 22.65 -6.55 -2.90
CA TYR A 178 23.63 -7.26 -2.06
C TYR A 178 24.52 -8.25 -2.83
N GLU A 179 23.99 -8.91 -3.86
CA GLU A 179 24.70 -9.99 -4.58
C GLU A 179 26.04 -9.50 -5.16
N THR A 180 26.20 -8.20 -5.41
CA THR A 180 27.46 -7.59 -5.88
C THR A 180 28.34 -7.05 -4.75
N ILE A 181 27.79 -6.81 -3.56
CA ILE A 181 28.55 -6.38 -2.37
C ILE A 181 29.35 -7.56 -1.79
N LEU A 182 28.83 -8.78 -1.92
CA LEU A 182 29.46 -10.03 -1.45
C LEU A 182 30.85 -10.29 -2.03
N GLU A 183 31.22 -9.71 -3.17
CA GLU A 183 32.59 -9.78 -3.69
C GLU A 183 33.61 -9.10 -2.75
N ASN A 184 33.15 -8.27 -1.79
CA ASN A 184 34.01 -7.41 -0.99
C ASN A 184 33.93 -7.62 0.55
N ASP A 185 32.92 -8.31 1.12
CA ASP A 185 32.84 -8.55 2.59
C ASP A 185 31.81 -9.64 3.00
N GLU A 186 32.29 -10.79 3.51
CA GLU A 186 31.44 -11.91 4.00
C GLU A 186 30.77 -11.64 5.36
N THR A 187 31.18 -10.60 6.09
CA THR A 187 30.67 -10.30 7.45
C THR A 187 29.58 -9.23 7.49
N SER A 188 29.11 -8.78 6.32
CA SER A 188 28.27 -7.60 6.20
C SER A 188 26.91 -7.72 6.92
N PRO A 189 26.51 -6.75 7.77
CA PRO A 189 25.20 -6.71 8.41
C PRO A 189 24.07 -6.27 7.43
N TRP A 190 24.26 -6.44 6.11
CA TRP A 190 23.39 -5.91 5.07
C TRP A 190 21.94 -6.36 5.21
N THR A 191 21.68 -7.64 5.53
CA THR A 191 20.31 -8.12 5.71
C THR A 191 19.56 -7.32 6.78
N GLY A 192 20.23 -7.01 7.90
CA GLY A 192 19.64 -6.20 8.96
C GLY A 192 19.45 -4.74 8.53
N ARG A 193 20.44 -4.16 7.84
CA ARG A 193 20.35 -2.81 7.26
C ARG A 193 19.20 -2.69 6.26
N ALA A 194 19.08 -3.63 5.33
CA ALA A 194 18.03 -3.69 4.32
C ALA A 194 16.65 -3.84 4.97
N LEU A 195 16.53 -4.70 5.98
CA LEU A 195 15.29 -4.85 6.73
C LEU A 195 14.90 -3.56 7.46
N ASN A 196 15.85 -2.90 8.12
CA ASN A 196 15.60 -1.62 8.78
C ASN A 196 15.12 -0.54 7.81
N ILE A 197 15.74 -0.43 6.63
CA ILE A 197 15.30 0.52 5.59
C ILE A 197 13.87 0.19 5.12
N ALA A 198 13.58 -1.08 4.85
CA ALA A 198 12.25 -1.52 4.41
C ALA A 198 11.16 -1.25 5.46
N LEU A 199 11.42 -1.61 6.72
CA LEU A 199 10.54 -1.28 7.85
C LEU A 199 10.39 0.23 8.01
N GLY A 200 11.48 0.97 7.74
CA GLY A 200 11.51 2.41 7.73
C GLY A 200 10.48 3.04 6.79
N LEU A 201 10.54 2.60 5.54
CA LEU A 201 9.67 3.08 4.46
C LEU A 201 8.19 2.75 4.69
N CYS A 202 7.90 1.61 5.32
CA CYS A 202 6.52 1.16 5.53
C CYS A 202 5.89 1.60 6.86
N TYR A 203 6.67 1.66 7.93
CA TYR A 203 6.16 1.86 9.30
C TYR A 203 6.72 3.14 9.94
N TYR A 204 8.04 3.33 9.95
CA TYR A 204 8.69 4.41 10.70
C TYR A 204 8.24 5.82 10.26
N PHE A 205 8.18 6.09 8.95
CA PHE A 205 7.78 7.42 8.48
C PHE A 205 6.31 7.76 8.73
N ARG A 206 5.48 6.80 9.16
CA ARG A 206 4.10 7.02 9.59
C ARG A 206 3.98 7.49 11.04
N LEU A 207 5.07 7.41 11.81
CA LEU A 207 5.13 7.84 13.21
C LEU A 207 5.41 9.35 13.31
N ASP A 208 4.93 9.98 14.39
CA ASP A 208 5.35 11.33 14.78
C ASP A 208 6.74 11.32 15.46
N GLU A 209 7.26 12.50 15.81
CA GLU A 209 8.58 12.65 16.45
C GLU A 209 8.74 11.83 17.74
N ARG A 210 7.66 11.53 18.47
CA ARG A 210 7.70 10.74 19.71
C ARG A 210 7.86 9.25 19.43
N GLY A 211 7.34 8.77 18.29
CA GLY A 211 7.45 7.37 17.88
C GLY A 211 8.75 7.07 17.11
N ARG A 212 9.40 8.10 16.55
CA ARG A 212 10.60 7.94 15.73
C ARG A 212 11.88 7.87 16.59
N THR A 213 12.60 6.75 16.49
CA THR A 213 13.97 6.60 17.00
C THR A 213 15.00 7.11 15.99
N LYS A 214 16.30 7.19 16.34
CA LYS A 214 17.35 7.64 15.40
C LYS A 214 17.83 6.56 14.42
N LEU A 215 17.10 5.45 14.28
CA LEU A 215 17.53 4.24 13.56
C LEU A 215 17.94 4.49 12.11
N LEU A 216 17.20 5.35 11.39
CA LEU A 216 17.42 5.60 9.96
C LEU A 216 18.20 6.87 9.66
N ASN A 217 18.66 7.60 10.67
CA ASN A 217 19.25 8.93 10.45
C ASN A 217 20.53 8.87 9.62
N SER A 218 21.36 7.84 9.82
CA SER A 218 22.56 7.60 9.00
C SER A 218 22.18 7.29 7.56
N GLU A 219 21.20 6.43 7.35
CA GLU A 219 20.73 6.03 6.01
C GLU A 219 20.13 7.22 5.26
N ILE A 220 19.24 7.97 5.91
CA ILE A 220 18.63 9.18 5.34
C ILE A 220 19.72 10.18 4.96
N LYS A 221 20.69 10.40 5.84
CA LYS A 221 21.81 11.30 5.57
C LYS A 221 22.63 10.83 4.37
N ASN A 222 23.13 9.59 4.39
CA ASN A 222 24.02 9.06 3.36
C ASN A 222 23.37 9.09 1.96
N LEU A 223 22.10 8.71 1.85
CA LEU A 223 21.37 8.76 0.58
C LEU A 223 21.14 10.21 0.14
N SER A 224 20.69 11.08 1.05
CA SER A 224 20.39 12.48 0.72
C SER A 224 21.61 13.26 0.24
N GLU A 225 22.80 12.93 0.73
CA GLU A 225 24.06 13.57 0.34
C GLU A 225 24.65 13.03 -0.97
N SER A 226 23.99 12.04 -1.61
CA SER A 226 24.32 11.59 -2.96
C SER A 226 23.61 12.42 -4.03
N PHE A 227 22.52 13.10 -3.69
CA PHE A 227 21.80 13.99 -4.60
C PHE A 227 22.58 15.27 -4.87
N GLU A 228 22.40 15.81 -6.08
CA GLU A 228 22.92 17.13 -6.44
C GLU A 228 21.92 18.19 -5.97
N ILE A 229 22.31 18.92 -4.93
CA ILE A 229 21.46 19.96 -4.35
C ILE A 229 21.86 21.32 -4.92
N PRO A 230 20.93 22.12 -5.45
CA PRO A 230 21.23 23.46 -5.93
C PRO A 230 21.88 24.32 -4.83
N PRO A 231 22.88 25.17 -5.14
CA PRO A 231 23.63 25.93 -4.13
C PRO A 231 22.76 26.83 -3.24
N GLN A 232 21.62 27.27 -3.74
CA GLN A 232 20.68 28.14 -3.01
C GLN A 232 19.71 27.36 -2.11
N VAL A 233 19.77 26.03 -2.10
CA VAL A 233 18.85 25.15 -1.37
C VAL A 233 19.56 24.54 -0.16
N ALA A 234 19.00 24.78 1.02
CA ALA A 234 19.45 24.13 2.25
C ALA A 234 18.88 22.70 2.35
N LEU A 235 19.76 21.72 2.59
CA LEU A 235 19.37 20.32 2.79
C LEU A 235 18.90 20.05 4.23
N HIS A 236 17.68 20.48 4.56
CA HIS A 236 17.05 20.27 5.87
C HIS A 236 16.42 18.87 6.00
N ASN A 237 16.10 18.43 7.23
CA ASN A 237 15.63 17.06 7.52
C ASN A 237 14.42 16.64 6.68
N THR A 238 13.39 17.48 6.56
CA THR A 238 12.21 17.17 5.74
C THR A 238 12.55 16.94 4.26
N LEU A 239 13.50 17.69 3.69
CA LEU A 239 13.95 17.48 2.32
C LEU A 239 14.70 16.15 2.20
N LYS A 240 15.57 15.82 3.17
CA LYS A 240 16.27 14.53 3.21
C LYS A 240 15.30 13.35 3.28
N GLU A 241 14.29 13.42 4.14
CA GLU A 241 13.26 12.38 4.27
C GLU A 241 12.45 12.24 2.98
N ASN A 242 11.99 13.34 2.38
CA ASN A 242 11.26 13.30 1.12
C ASN A 242 12.10 12.65 0.00
N LEU A 243 13.38 13.04 -0.13
CA LEU A 243 14.27 12.45 -1.13
C LEU A 243 14.50 10.96 -0.88
N PHE A 244 14.67 10.57 0.39
CA PHE A 244 14.85 9.18 0.78
C PHE A 244 13.66 8.32 0.38
N ILE A 245 12.44 8.73 0.76
CA ILE A 245 11.23 7.96 0.45
C ILE A 245 10.97 7.96 -1.07
N LEU A 246 11.10 9.13 -1.74
CA LEU A 246 10.92 9.22 -3.19
C LEU A 246 11.88 8.28 -3.94
N PHE A 247 13.14 8.20 -3.50
CA PHE A 247 14.14 7.35 -4.16
C PHE A 247 13.68 5.91 -4.19
N PHE A 248 13.36 5.34 -3.02
CA PHE A 248 12.95 3.95 -2.92
C PHE A 248 11.60 3.70 -3.61
N CYS A 249 10.65 4.63 -3.51
CA CYS A 249 9.38 4.50 -4.21
C CYS A 249 9.56 4.47 -5.73
N VAL A 250 10.43 5.30 -6.29
CA VAL A 250 10.76 5.26 -7.72
C VAL A 250 11.50 3.96 -8.07
N ALA A 251 12.50 3.58 -7.27
CA ALA A 251 13.32 2.40 -7.52
C ALA A 251 12.53 1.08 -7.52
N THR A 252 11.49 0.98 -6.67
CA THR A 252 10.62 -0.20 -6.58
C THR A 252 9.29 -0.06 -7.31
N SER A 253 9.08 1.05 -8.02
CA SER A 253 7.79 1.39 -8.64
C SER A 253 6.62 1.35 -7.64
N THR A 254 6.88 1.69 -6.38
CA THR A 254 5.85 1.72 -5.32
C THR A 254 5.08 3.04 -5.38
N PRO A 255 3.76 3.03 -5.59
CA PRO A 255 2.95 4.24 -5.60
C PRO A 255 3.03 4.99 -4.26
N MET A 256 3.21 6.32 -4.32
CA MET A 256 3.33 7.16 -3.13
C MET A 256 2.57 8.48 -3.31
N ILE A 257 1.95 8.93 -2.22
CA ILE A 257 1.26 10.22 -2.17
C ILE A 257 1.96 11.08 -1.11
N LEU A 258 2.54 12.19 -1.53
CA LEU A 258 3.28 13.08 -0.64
C LEU A 258 2.39 14.24 -0.14
N VAL A 259 1.79 14.10 1.05
CA VAL A 259 0.85 15.09 1.64
C VAL A 259 1.49 15.85 2.81
N GLY A 260 1.12 17.12 3.01
CA GLY A 260 1.69 17.99 4.06
C GLY A 260 1.54 19.47 3.74
N ARG A 261 1.89 20.34 4.71
CA ARG A 261 1.68 21.79 4.63
C ARG A 261 2.51 22.44 3.51
N PRO A 262 2.09 23.63 3.01
CA PRO A 262 2.95 24.45 2.16
C PRO A 262 4.31 24.68 2.80
N GLY A 263 5.38 24.68 2.00
CA GLY A 263 6.75 24.87 2.49
C GLY A 263 7.47 23.63 3.01
N THR A 264 6.86 22.43 3.01
CA THR A 264 7.54 21.18 3.42
C THR A 264 8.33 20.51 2.28
N SER A 265 8.89 21.31 1.37
CA SER A 265 9.83 20.90 0.30
C SER A 265 9.38 19.71 -0.58
N LYS A 266 8.07 19.61 -0.84
CA LYS A 266 7.43 18.53 -1.62
C LYS A 266 7.76 18.58 -3.10
N THR A 267 7.39 19.70 -3.72
CA THR A 267 7.63 19.96 -5.14
C THR A 267 9.13 20.02 -5.40
N LEU A 268 9.88 20.63 -4.48
CA LEU A 268 11.33 20.71 -4.56
C LEU A 268 11.99 19.32 -4.53
N SER A 269 11.60 18.43 -3.62
CA SER A 269 12.14 17.06 -3.60
C SER A 269 11.83 16.29 -4.87
N LEU A 270 10.64 16.48 -5.45
CA LEU A 270 10.28 15.87 -6.72
C LEU A 270 11.12 16.42 -7.87
N GLN A 271 11.34 17.73 -7.93
CA GLN A 271 12.19 18.36 -8.94
C GLN A 271 13.64 17.86 -8.87
N ILE A 272 14.21 17.81 -7.66
CA ILE A 272 15.57 17.28 -7.45
C ILE A 272 15.64 15.81 -7.88
N MET A 273 14.64 15.00 -7.53
CA MET A 273 14.57 13.60 -7.95
C MET A 273 14.53 13.47 -9.48
N LEU A 274 13.66 14.22 -10.15
CA LEU A 274 13.53 14.17 -11.62
C LEU A 274 14.79 14.65 -12.34
N ASP A 275 15.45 15.69 -11.82
CA ASP A 275 16.71 16.19 -12.38
C ASP A 275 17.84 15.18 -12.19
N THR A 276 17.89 14.51 -11.04
CA THR A 276 18.85 13.44 -10.74
C THR A 276 18.68 12.25 -11.67
N LEU A 277 17.43 11.88 -11.99
CA LEU A 277 17.11 10.78 -12.91
C LEU A 277 17.26 11.16 -14.40
N SER A 278 17.63 12.39 -14.71
CA SER A 278 17.91 12.80 -16.09
C SER A 278 19.14 12.09 -16.64
N HIS A 279 19.18 11.88 -17.97
CA HIS A 279 20.30 11.19 -18.64
C HIS A 279 21.68 11.79 -18.35
N ARG A 280 21.75 13.07 -18.00
CA ARG A 280 23.00 13.78 -17.71
C ARG A 280 23.52 13.47 -16.32
N ASN A 281 22.64 13.45 -15.32
CA ASN A 281 23.02 13.43 -13.92
C ASN A 281 23.00 12.02 -13.32
N ILE A 282 22.26 11.09 -13.93
CA ILE A 282 22.03 9.75 -13.36
C ILE A 282 23.33 8.97 -13.14
N LYS A 283 24.31 9.07 -14.06
CA LYS A 283 25.61 8.40 -13.93
C LYS A 283 26.39 8.90 -12.73
N GLN A 284 26.46 10.22 -12.55
CA GLN A 284 27.17 10.84 -11.43
C GLN A 284 26.49 10.51 -10.09
N PHE A 285 25.15 10.44 -10.10
CA PHE A 285 24.39 10.00 -8.95
C PHE A 285 24.68 8.55 -8.58
N TYR A 286 24.68 7.61 -9.53
CA TYR A 286 25.04 6.22 -9.28
C TYR A 286 26.45 6.06 -8.69
N GLU A 287 27.45 6.80 -9.20
CA GLU A 287 28.80 6.78 -8.63
C GLU A 287 28.82 7.27 -7.17
N LYS A 288 28.09 8.35 -6.85
CA LYS A 288 27.96 8.83 -5.45
C LYS A 288 27.24 7.81 -4.58
N LEU A 289 26.18 7.19 -5.11
CA LEU A 289 25.36 6.20 -4.44
C LEU A 289 26.16 4.94 -4.09
N LYS A 290 27.02 4.49 -5.02
CA LYS A 290 27.94 3.37 -4.81
C LYS A 290 28.94 3.64 -3.70
N ASN A 291 29.54 4.82 -3.71
CA ASN A 291 30.54 5.20 -2.72
C ASN A 291 29.97 5.41 -1.32
N LYS A 292 28.76 6.00 -1.19
CA LYS A 292 28.18 6.39 0.10
C LYS A 292 27.16 5.41 0.67
N PHE A 293 26.49 4.67 -0.20
CA PHE A 293 25.37 3.80 0.19
C PHE A 293 25.64 2.33 -0.06
N HIS A 294 26.72 2.00 -0.79
CA HIS A 294 27.07 0.67 -1.25
C HIS A 294 25.99 0.03 -2.14
N PHE A 295 25.18 0.84 -2.84
CA PHE A 295 24.33 0.33 -3.93
C PHE A 295 25.12 0.23 -5.23
N ASN A 296 24.66 -0.59 -6.16
CA ASN A 296 25.16 -0.52 -7.53
C ASN A 296 24.46 0.56 -8.34
#